data_AF-A0A0G1VJF8-F1
#
_entry.id   AF-A0A0G1VJF8-F1
#
_cell.length_a   1.000
_cell.length_b   1.000
_cell.length_c   1.000
_cell.angle_alpha   90.00
_cell.angle_beta   90.00
_cell.angle_gamma   90.00
#
_symmetry.space_group_name_H-M   'P 1'
#
loop_
_entity.id
_entity.type
_entity.pdbx_description
1 polymer ?
#
loop_
_entity_poly.entity_id
_entity_poly.type
_entity_poly.pdbx_seq_one_letter_code
_entity_poly.pdbx_strand_id
1 'polypeptide(L)'
;MKSDVERKLVAKNKKAYFDYEILETYETGIVLTGPEVKSIKECRVQLKGSFASVAKGGRGKPKIVTENFHISPYRYAQGEAPDPLRKRDLLLKKKEIETLADLIAREGLTLIPLELYLKKGLIKVLLGVCRGKKKHDKRDTLKQRAVNREINQGLKRFTR
;
A
#
# COMPACT_ATOMS: atom_id res chain seq x y z
N MET A 1 -23.26 -7.75 17.99
CA MET A 1 -22.65 -8.63 16.96
C MET A 1 -21.98 -7.77 15.91
N LYS A 2 -20.66 -7.57 15.96
CA LYS A 2 -19.91 -6.91 14.87
C LYS A 2 -19.62 -7.99 13.83
N SER A 3 -20.26 -7.93 12.68
CA SER A 3 -19.97 -8.80 11.54
C SER A 3 -18.47 -8.71 11.21
N ASP A 4 -17.75 -9.82 11.30
CA ASP A 4 -16.39 -9.94 10.77
C ASP A 4 -16.43 -9.62 9.27
N VAL A 5 -16.01 -8.41 8.92
CA VAL A 5 -15.98 -7.99 7.53
C VAL A 5 -14.84 -8.73 6.86
N GLU A 6 -15.18 -9.71 6.03
CA GLU A 6 -14.22 -10.51 5.28
C GLU A 6 -13.26 -9.60 4.51
N ARG A 7 -11.97 -9.67 4.87
CA ARG A 7 -10.87 -8.94 4.23
C ARG A 7 -10.01 -9.93 3.45
N LYS A 8 -10.12 -9.89 2.13
CA LYS A 8 -9.27 -10.71 1.25
C LYS A 8 -8.04 -9.91 0.83
N LEU A 9 -6.87 -10.32 1.28
CA LEU A 9 -5.60 -9.72 0.88
C LEU A 9 -5.33 -10.00 -0.60
N VAL A 10 -5.00 -8.96 -1.36
CA VAL A 10 -4.64 -9.06 -2.78
C VAL A 10 -3.14 -8.91 -2.96
N ALA A 11 -2.56 -7.86 -2.37
CA ALA A 11 -1.13 -7.60 -2.46
C ALA A 11 -0.60 -6.95 -1.19
N LYS A 12 0.66 -7.25 -0.87
CA LYS A 12 1.36 -6.73 0.31
C LYS A 12 2.76 -6.25 -0.05
N ASN A 13 3.09 -5.03 0.34
CA ASN A 13 4.39 -4.43 0.13
C ASN A 13 5.37 -4.86 1.22
N LYS A 14 5.89 -6.10 1.10
CA LYS A 14 6.85 -6.66 2.09
C LYS A 14 8.12 -5.82 2.24
N LYS A 15 8.52 -5.10 1.18
CA LYS A 15 9.71 -4.25 1.18
C LYS A 15 9.48 -2.99 2.02
N ALA A 16 8.28 -2.40 2.02
CA ALA A 16 7.97 -1.23 2.85
C ALA A 16 8.20 -1.50 4.35
N TYR A 17 7.71 -2.63 4.87
CA TYR A 17 7.91 -3.00 6.29
C TYR A 17 9.40 -3.17 6.68
N PHE A 18 10.27 -3.44 5.70
CA PHE A 18 11.70 -3.56 5.92
C PHE A 18 12.42 -2.21 5.84
N ASP A 19 12.11 -1.41 4.81
CA ASP A 19 12.82 -0.17 4.54
C ASP A 19 12.35 1.00 5.40
N TYR A 20 11.12 0.95 5.89
CA TYR A 20 10.47 2.02 6.62
C TYR A 20 9.92 1.54 7.96
N GLU A 21 9.84 2.49 8.89
CA GLU A 21 9.08 2.40 10.12
C GLU A 21 7.70 3.00 9.86
N ILE A 22 6.66 2.26 10.22
CA ILE A 22 5.26 2.63 9.98
C ILE A 22 4.74 3.21 11.29
N LEU A 23 4.37 4.50 11.27
CA LEU A 23 3.89 5.22 12.44
C LEU A 23 2.38 5.07 12.56
N GLU A 24 1.67 5.38 11.48
CA GLU A 24 0.21 5.34 11.42
C GLU A 24 -0.27 4.70 10.12
N THR A 25 -1.49 4.17 10.13
CA THR A 25 -2.11 3.56 8.95
C THR A 25 -3.53 4.07 8.72
N TYR A 26 -3.84 4.38 7.46
CA TYR A 26 -5.12 4.91 7.02
C TYR A 26 -5.73 3.97 5.96
N GLU A 27 -7.01 3.65 6.09
CA GLU A 27 -7.76 2.92 5.06
C GLU A 27 -8.29 3.91 4.01
N THR A 28 -7.98 3.66 2.74
CA THR A 28 -8.36 4.55 1.64
C THR A 28 -9.06 3.80 0.52
N GLY A 29 -9.98 4.49 -0.18
CA GLY A 29 -10.43 4.03 -1.49
C GLY A 29 -9.46 4.49 -2.58
N ILE A 30 -9.48 3.83 -3.74
CA ILE A 30 -8.68 4.23 -4.90
C ILE A 30 -9.56 4.33 -6.15
N VAL A 31 -9.36 5.36 -6.95
CA VAL A 31 -10.10 5.57 -8.20
C VAL A 31 -9.50 4.70 -9.31
N LEU A 32 -10.25 3.67 -9.71
CA LEU A 32 -9.85 2.67 -10.69
C LEU A 32 -10.80 2.66 -11.89
N THR A 33 -10.27 2.23 -13.02
CA THR A 33 -11.04 1.91 -14.22
C THR A 33 -11.49 0.44 -14.19
N GLY A 34 -12.51 0.09 -14.98
CA GLY A 34 -13.03 -1.28 -15.07
C GLY A 34 -11.95 -2.35 -15.33
N PRO A 35 -11.06 -2.18 -16.34
CA PRO A 35 -9.97 -3.12 -16.61
C PRO A 35 -9.02 -3.29 -15.42
N GLU A 36 -8.66 -2.21 -14.72
CA GLU A 36 -7.75 -2.30 -13.56
C GLU A 36 -8.37 -3.05 -12.38
N VAL A 37 -9.68 -2.90 -12.17
CA VAL A 37 -10.40 -3.69 -11.16
C VAL A 37 -10.26 -5.19 -11.47
N LYS A 38 -10.35 -5.58 -12.75
CA LYS A 38 -10.15 -6.98 -13.18
C LYS A 38 -8.70 -7.43 -12.94
N SER A 39 -7.71 -6.64 -13.35
CA SER A 39 -6.29 -6.97 -13.10
C SER A 39 -5.95 -7.12 -11.62
N ILE A 40 -6.50 -6.23 -10.76
CA ILE A 40 -6.30 -6.31 -9.31
C ILE A 40 -6.96 -7.57 -8.74
N LYS A 41 -8.15 -7.94 -9.20
CA LYS A 41 -8.82 -9.18 -8.77
C LYS A 41 -8.03 -10.43 -9.18
N GLU A 42 -7.26 -10.38 -10.26
CA GLU A 42 -6.28 -11.40 -10.67
C GLU A 42 -4.93 -11.30 -9.94
N CYS A 43 -4.81 -10.44 -8.92
CA CYS A 43 -3.58 -10.20 -8.16
C CYS A 43 -2.39 -9.70 -9.01
N ARG A 44 -2.65 -9.10 -10.18
CA ARG A 44 -1.61 -8.54 -11.07
C ARG A 44 -1.28 -7.08 -10.73
N VAL A 45 -0.74 -6.89 -9.53
CA VAL A 45 -0.37 -5.55 -9.01
C VAL A 45 0.96 -5.61 -8.29
N GLN A 46 1.78 -4.57 -8.47
CA GLN A 46 3.06 -4.43 -7.81
C GLN A 46 3.13 -3.11 -7.04
N LEU A 47 3.28 -3.22 -5.72
CA LEU A 47 3.40 -2.09 -4.78
C LEU A 47 4.86 -1.67 -4.50
N LYS A 48 5.83 -2.37 -5.10
CA LYS A 48 7.25 -2.13 -4.83
C LYS A 48 7.67 -0.78 -5.43
N GLY A 49 8.11 0.15 -4.60
CA GLY A 49 8.51 1.49 -5.04
C GLY A 49 7.35 2.47 -5.25
N SER A 50 6.10 2.04 -4.99
CA SER A 50 4.95 2.95 -5.00
C SER A 50 4.95 3.81 -3.74
N PHE A 51 4.59 5.07 -3.89
CA PHE A 51 4.37 6.01 -2.79
C PHE A 51 3.12 6.86 -3.10
N ALA A 52 2.69 7.67 -2.15
CA ALA A 52 1.63 8.64 -2.39
C ALA A 52 2.13 10.06 -2.10
N SER A 53 1.64 11.02 -2.88
CA SER A 53 2.01 12.42 -2.80
C SER A 53 0.76 13.29 -2.68
N VAL A 54 0.91 14.45 -2.04
CA VAL A 54 -0.16 15.46 -1.98
C VAL A 54 -0.06 16.31 -3.24
N ALA A 55 -1.13 16.31 -4.03
CA ALA A 55 -1.26 17.11 -5.23
C ALA A 55 -2.34 18.18 -5.05
N LYS A 56 -2.18 19.31 -5.73
CA LYS A 56 -3.22 20.34 -5.83
C LYS A 56 -4.31 19.84 -6.79
N GLY A 57 -5.55 19.72 -6.30
CA GLY A 57 -6.70 19.36 -7.13
C GLY A 57 -7.26 20.56 -7.90
N GLY A 58 -8.11 20.30 -8.91
CA GLY A 58 -8.63 21.33 -9.82
C GLY A 58 -9.56 22.38 -9.20
N ARG A 59 -10.02 22.19 -7.95
CA ARG A 59 -10.82 23.18 -7.19
C ARG A 59 -10.07 23.76 -5.98
N GLY A 60 -8.74 23.75 -6.01
CA GLY A 60 -7.90 24.19 -4.89
C GLY A 60 -7.91 23.26 -3.66
N LYS A 61 -8.65 22.14 -3.71
CA LYS A 61 -8.66 21.14 -2.64
C LYS A 61 -7.41 20.26 -2.73
N PRO A 62 -6.74 19.95 -1.61
CA PRO A 62 -5.66 18.97 -1.60
C PRO A 62 -6.25 17.60 -1.92
N LYS A 63 -5.53 16.83 -2.74
CA LYS A 63 -5.84 15.43 -3.01
C LYS A 63 -4.58 14.59 -2.86
N ILE A 64 -4.75 13.34 -2.46
CA ILE A 64 -3.64 12.40 -2.39
C ILE A 64 -3.69 11.52 -3.63
N VAL A 65 -2.56 11.40 -4.31
CA VAL A 65 -2.43 10.58 -5.51
C VAL A 65 -1.37 9.52 -5.29
N THR A 66 -1.59 8.33 -5.83
CA THR A 66 -0.54 7.30 -5.88
C THR A 66 0.41 7.58 -7.03
N GLU A 67 1.68 7.31 -6.79
CA GLU A 67 2.76 7.38 -7.77
C GLU A 67 3.51 6.04 -7.79
N ASN A 68 4.00 5.65 -8.96
CA ASN A 68 4.68 4.36 -9.20
C ASN A 68 3.87 3.14 -8.76
N PHE A 69 2.53 3.26 -8.78
CA PHE A 69 1.62 2.17 -8.48
C PHE A 69 1.39 1.36 -9.75
N HIS A 70 2.07 0.22 -9.89
CA HIS A 70 2.02 -0.57 -11.12
C HIS A 70 0.86 -1.58 -11.08
N ILE A 71 -0.10 -1.41 -11.99
CA ILE A 71 -1.16 -2.39 -12.26
C ILE A 71 -0.93 -2.92 -13.66
N SER A 72 -0.73 -4.24 -13.82
CA SER A 72 -0.53 -4.80 -15.14
C SER A 72 -1.83 -4.70 -15.95
N PRO A 73 -1.78 -4.33 -17.24
CA PRO A 73 -2.96 -4.24 -18.09
C PRO A 73 -3.75 -5.55 -18.10
N TYR A 74 -5.07 -5.44 -18.18
CA TYR A 74 -5.93 -6.60 -18.26
C TYR A 74 -5.86 -7.18 -19.68
N ARG A 75 -5.44 -8.45 -19.80
CA ARG A 75 -5.20 -9.11 -21.11
C ARG A 75 -6.42 -9.12 -22.03
N TYR A 76 -7.62 -9.21 -21.45
CA TYR A 76 -8.88 -9.28 -22.20
C TYR A 76 -9.62 -7.94 -22.21
N ALA A 77 -8.93 -6.83 -21.98
CA ALA A 77 -9.52 -5.50 -22.17
C ALA A 77 -9.73 -5.25 -23.66
N GLN A 78 -10.94 -4.86 -24.04
CA GLN A 78 -11.23 -4.33 -25.36
C GLN A 78 -10.99 -2.82 -25.31
N GLY A 79 -10.16 -2.29 -26.23
CA GLY A 79 -9.80 -0.87 -26.31
C GLY A 79 -8.42 -0.54 -25.72
N GLU A 80 -8.16 0.75 -25.53
CA GLU A 80 -6.88 1.26 -25.03
C GLU A 80 -6.73 0.98 -23.53
N ALA A 81 -5.67 0.25 -23.17
CA ALA A 81 -5.36 0.00 -21.77
C ALA A 81 -4.83 1.29 -21.12
N PRO A 82 -5.31 1.68 -19.93
CA PRO A 82 -4.72 2.78 -19.20
C PRO A 82 -3.24 2.51 -18.93
N ASP A 83 -2.43 3.57 -18.90
CA ASP A 83 -1.02 3.47 -18.50
C ASP A 83 -0.91 2.75 -17.14
N PRO A 84 -0.16 1.63 -17.06
CA PRO A 84 0.06 0.88 -15.83
C PRO A 84 0.51 1.74 -14.65
N LEU A 85 1.31 2.79 -14.90
CA LEU A 85 1.90 3.67 -13.91
C LEU A 85 1.14 4.99 -13.72
N ARG A 86 -0.05 5.13 -14.31
CA ARG A 86 -0.86 6.34 -14.16
C ARG A 86 -1.07 6.70 -12.69
N LYS A 87 -1.09 7.99 -12.40
CA LYS A 87 -1.43 8.50 -11.07
C LYS A 87 -2.91 8.22 -10.78
N ARG A 88 -3.21 7.71 -9.58
CA ARG A 88 -4.58 7.39 -9.18
C ARG A 88 -4.95 8.16 -7.92
N ASP A 89 -6.10 8.80 -7.95
CA ASP A 89 -6.60 9.56 -6.82
C ASP A 89 -7.03 8.61 -5.68
N LEU A 90 -6.62 8.92 -4.45
CA LEU A 90 -7.04 8.24 -3.23
C LEU A 90 -8.21 8.99 -2.59
N LEU A 91 -9.19 8.22 -2.13
CA LEU A 91 -10.40 8.70 -1.50
C LEU A 91 -10.25 8.62 0.02
N LEU A 92 -10.07 9.79 0.63
CA LEU A 92 -9.89 10.05 2.06
C LEU A 92 -10.84 11.16 2.51
N LYS A 93 -11.05 11.29 3.83
CA LYS A 93 -11.80 12.44 4.36
C LYS A 93 -10.95 13.71 4.28
N LYS A 94 -11.59 14.88 4.13
CA LYS A 94 -10.89 16.17 4.04
C LYS A 94 -9.92 16.42 5.20
N LYS A 95 -10.36 16.16 6.44
CA LYS A 95 -9.54 16.32 7.65
C LYS A 95 -8.30 15.42 7.63
N GLU A 96 -8.47 14.16 7.21
CA GLU A 96 -7.34 13.22 7.07
C GLU A 96 -6.32 13.72 6.04
N ILE A 97 -6.79 14.25 4.90
CA ILE A 97 -5.90 14.81 3.87
C ILE A 97 -5.09 16.00 4.41
N GLU A 98 -5.72 16.90 5.16
CA GLU A 98 -5.07 18.07 5.76
C GLU A 98 -4.01 17.63 6.79
N THR A 99 -4.36 16.71 7.69
CA THR A 99 -3.40 16.18 8.68
C THR A 99 -2.21 15.48 8.00
N LEU A 100 -2.46 14.66 6.98
CA LEU A 100 -1.40 14.00 6.23
C LEU A 100 -0.51 15.01 5.48
N ALA A 101 -1.09 16.06 4.91
CA ALA A 101 -0.34 17.11 4.24
C ALA A 101 0.58 17.85 5.21
N ASP A 102 0.09 18.19 6.41
CA ASP A 102 0.88 18.82 7.46
C ASP A 102 2.03 17.93 7.95
N LEU A 103 1.76 16.64 8.16
CA LEU A 103 2.77 15.66 8.58
C LEU A 103 3.91 15.52 7.55
N ILE A 104 3.56 15.46 6.26
CA ILE A 104 4.55 15.36 5.18
C ILE A 104 5.38 16.65 5.11
N ALA A 105 4.73 17.81 5.20
CA ALA A 105 5.39 19.10 5.08
C ALA A 105 6.30 19.43 6.28
N ARG A 106 5.88 19.09 7.50
CA ARG A 106 6.60 19.44 8.74
C ARG A 106 7.67 18.42 9.12
N GLU A 107 7.36 17.13 9.02
CA GLU A 107 8.22 16.07 9.55
C GLU A 107 9.01 15.32 8.46
N GLY A 108 8.80 15.64 7.19
CA GLY A 108 9.46 14.95 6.07
C GLY A 108 9.06 13.47 5.97
N LEU A 109 7.85 13.13 6.44
CA LEU A 109 7.32 11.78 6.39
C LEU A 109 6.87 11.42 4.97
N THR A 110 6.79 10.12 4.71
CA THR A 110 6.42 9.59 3.39
C THR A 110 5.16 8.75 3.49
N LEU A 111 4.30 8.83 2.48
CA LEU A 111 3.11 7.99 2.41
C LEU A 111 3.39 6.78 1.51
N ILE A 112 3.18 5.58 2.04
CA ILE A 112 3.50 4.34 1.33
C ILE A 112 2.29 3.41 1.33
N PRO A 113 1.84 2.93 0.16
CA PRO A 113 0.87 1.84 0.06
C PRO A 113 1.46 0.56 0.66
N LEU A 114 0.90 0.12 1.79
CA LEU A 114 1.34 -1.07 2.50
C LEU A 114 0.67 -2.32 1.97
N GLU A 115 -0.65 -2.28 1.83
CA GLU A 115 -1.46 -3.42 1.43
C GLU A 115 -2.60 -2.98 0.54
N LEU A 116 -2.98 -3.87 -0.38
CA LEU A 116 -4.21 -3.76 -1.15
C LEU A 116 -5.07 -4.97 -0.83
N TYR A 117 -6.32 -4.72 -0.49
CA TYR A 117 -7.26 -5.76 -0.08
C TYR A 117 -8.67 -5.47 -0.56
N LEU A 118 -9.48 -6.52 -0.64
CA LEU A 118 -10.91 -6.43 -0.92
C LEU A 118 -11.66 -6.43 0.40
N LYS A 119 -12.60 -5.49 0.53
CA LYS A 119 -13.50 -5.35 1.68
C LYS A 119 -14.90 -5.06 1.14
N LYS A 120 -15.86 -5.96 1.41
CA LYS A 120 -17.24 -5.85 0.88
C LYS A 120 -17.30 -5.61 -0.64
N GLY A 121 -16.46 -6.32 -1.40
CA GLY A 121 -16.39 -6.20 -2.86
C GLY A 121 -15.66 -4.95 -3.39
N LEU A 122 -15.28 -4.00 -2.53
CA LEU A 122 -14.52 -2.81 -2.90
C LEU A 122 -13.02 -3.02 -2.68
N ILE A 123 -12.21 -2.45 -3.58
CA ILE A 123 -10.76 -2.43 -3.44
C ILE A 123 -10.38 -1.29 -2.49
N LYS A 124 -9.64 -1.63 -1.44
CA LYS A 124 -9.11 -0.72 -0.43
C LYS A 124 -7.60 -0.78 -0.42
N VAL A 125 -6.98 0.37 -0.20
CA VAL A 125 -5.54 0.52 -0.02
C VAL A 125 -5.28 0.94 1.42
N LEU A 126 -4.44 0.18 2.12
CA LEU A 126 -3.87 0.57 3.39
C LEU A 126 -2.68 1.48 3.13
N LEU A 127 -2.81 2.75 3.49
CA LEU A 127 -1.77 3.74 3.36
C LEU A 127 -1.05 3.89 4.70
N GLY A 128 0.28 3.78 4.70
CA GLY A 128 1.10 3.98 5.89
C GLY A 128 1.81 5.32 5.88
N VAL A 129 1.74 6.05 6.99
CA VAL A 129 2.65 7.17 7.26
C VAL A 129 3.97 6.58 7.74
N CYS A 130 5.01 6.79 6.96
CA CYS A 130 6.26 6.07 7.06
C CYS A 130 7.46 7.00 7.24
N ARG A 131 8.37 6.59 8.11
CA ARG A 131 9.70 7.19 8.30
C ARG A 131 10.76 6.22 7.78
N GLY A 132 11.79 6.72 7.09
CA GLY A 132 12.88 5.87 6.60
C GLY A 132 13.70 5.28 7.76
N LYS A 133 13.91 3.95 7.76
CA LYS A 133 14.75 3.28 8.77
C LYS A 133 16.23 3.58 8.56
N LYS A 134 16.98 3.74 9.67
CA LYS A 134 18.44 3.89 9.61
C LYS A 134 19.09 2.56 9.28
N LYS A 135 20.35 2.60 8.82
CA LYS A 135 21.12 1.38 8.49
C LYS A 135 21.21 0.40 9.66
N HIS A 136 21.30 0.93 10.89
CA HIS A 136 21.32 0.14 12.12
C HIS A 136 20.04 -0.70 12.25
N ASP A 137 18.87 -0.04 12.21
CA ASP A 137 17.57 -0.69 12.36
C ASP A 137 17.30 -1.75 11.26
N LYS A 138 17.82 -1.52 10.05
CA LYS A 138 17.75 -2.51 8.97
C LYS A 138 18.56 -3.76 9.28
N ARG A 139 19.75 -3.62 9.90
CA ARG A 139 20.57 -4.77 10.34
C ARG A 139 19.86 -5.56 11.43
N ASP A 140 19.24 -4.90 12.39
CA ASP A 140 18.51 -5.58 13.46
C ASP A 140 17.29 -6.32 12.93
N THR A 141 16.57 -5.73 11.99
CA THR A 141 15.46 -6.41 11.29
C THR A 141 15.94 -7.66 10.54
N LEU A 142 17.14 -7.63 9.94
CA LEU A 142 17.74 -8.80 9.29
C LEU A 142 18.12 -9.89 10.29
N LYS A 143 18.77 -9.52 11.40
CA LYS A 143 19.14 -10.45 12.48
C LYS A 143 17.90 -11.16 13.05
N GLN A 144 16.86 -10.40 13.39
CA GLN A 144 15.61 -10.95 13.89
C GLN A 144 14.95 -11.90 12.89
N ARG A 145 14.96 -11.56 11.60
CA ARG A 145 14.45 -12.46 10.55
C ARG A 145 15.26 -13.75 10.42
N ALA A 146 16.59 -13.70 10.59
CA ALA A 146 17.43 -14.88 10.57
C ALA A 146 17.13 -15.81 11.75
N VAL A 147 17.09 -15.27 12.97
CA VAL A 147 16.74 -16.01 14.19
C VAL A 147 15.36 -16.65 14.08
N ASN A 148 14.36 -15.89 13.65
CA ASN A 148 13.00 -16.44 13.46
C ASN A 148 12.95 -17.55 12.41
N ARG A 149 13.79 -17.49 11.38
CA ARG A 149 13.86 -18.53 10.35
C ARG A 149 14.45 -19.82 10.91
N GLU A 150 15.50 -19.74 11.72
CA GLU A 150 16.13 -20.89 12.38
C GLU A 150 15.16 -21.57 13.35
N ILE A 151 14.49 -20.80 14.20
CA ILE A 151 13.46 -21.31 15.14
C ILE A 151 12.36 -22.06 14.39
N ASN A 152 11.82 -21.44 13.33
CA ASN A 152 10.76 -22.05 12.52
C ASN A 152 11.21 -23.34 11.81
N GLN A 153 12.48 -23.44 11.42
CA GLN A 153 13.04 -24.67 10.85
C GLN A 153 13.24 -25.76 11.90
N GLY A 154 13.70 -25.40 13.10
CA GLY A 154 13.85 -26.32 14.23
C GLY A 154 12.50 -26.92 14.66
N LEU A 155 11.46 -26.09 14.79
CA LEU A 155 10.11 -26.53 15.12
C LEU A 155 9.57 -27.52 14.08
N LYS A 156 9.72 -27.23 12.78
CA LYS A 156 9.27 -28.13 11.70
C LYS A 156 10.00 -29.47 11.68
N ARG A 157 11.27 -29.52 12.10
CA ARG A 157 12.01 -30.79 12.23
C ARG A 157 11.50 -31.62 13.41
N PHE A 158 11.03 -30.98 14.47
CA PHE A 158 10.51 -31.65 15.66
C PHE A 158 9.09 -32.21 15.49
N THR A 159 8.29 -31.65 14.58
CA THR A 159 6.90 -32.08 14.34
C THR A 159 6.76 -33.18 13.29
N ARG A 160 7.88 -33.71 12.75
CA ARG A 160 7.92 -34.67 11.65
C ARG A 160 8.56 -35.96 12.12
#